data_AF-A0AAV0B8X1-F1
#
_entry.id   AF-A0AAV0B8X1-F1
#
_cell.length_a   1.000
_cell.length_b   1.000
_cell.length_c   1.000
_cell.angle_alpha   90.00
_cell.angle_beta   90.00
_cell.angle_gamma   90.00
#
_symmetry.space_group_name_H-M   'P 1'
#
loop_
_entity.id
_entity.type
_entity.pdbx_description
1 polymer ?
#
loop_
_entity_poly.entity_id
_entity_poly.type
_entity_poly.pdbx_seq_one_letter_code
_entity_poly.pdbx_strand_id
1 'polypeptide(L)' 'IGDPFLYNLLFQSQACLNGTSCPTKYKVLKDETNHTVDDHQNIANSVYSEFQRATKSLGIATPTYYANLL' A
#
# COMPACT_ATOMS: atom_id res chain seq x y z
N ILE A 1 -9.09 -7.63 -13.53
CA ILE A 1 -8.19 -6.57 -13.00
C ILE A 1 -9.12 -5.39 -12.67
N GLY A 2 -9.31 -5.07 -11.38
CA GLY A 2 -10.35 -4.15 -10.90
C GLY A 2 -11.78 -4.68 -11.06
N ASP A 3 -12.57 -4.70 -9.98
CA ASP A 3 -14.02 -4.75 -10.12
C ASP A 3 -14.53 -3.31 -10.35
N PRO A 4 -15.51 -3.08 -11.24
CA PRO A 4 -15.90 -1.74 -11.67
C PRO A 4 -16.71 -0.97 -10.61
N PHE A 5 -17.08 -1.62 -9.49
CA PHE A 5 -17.92 -1.04 -8.45
C PHE A 5 -17.16 -0.70 -7.16
N LEU A 6 -16.09 -1.42 -6.81
CA LEU A 6 -15.23 -1.01 -5.70
C LEU A 6 -14.00 -0.27 -6.20
N TYR A 7 -13.64 0.73 -5.41
CA TYR A 7 -12.37 1.40 -5.52
C TYR A 7 -11.24 0.47 -5.07
N ASN A 8 -10.61 -0.18 -6.06
CA ASN A 8 -9.49 -1.08 -5.86
C ASN A 8 -8.21 -0.50 -6.47
N LEU A 9 -7.17 -0.37 -5.66
CA LEU A 9 -5.85 0.04 -6.11
C LEU A 9 -4.90 -1.16 -6.05
N LEU A 10 -4.20 -1.44 -7.14
CA LEU A 10 -3.05 -2.33 -7.14
C LEU A 10 -1.80 -1.47 -7.08
N PHE A 11 -0.97 -1.68 -6.06
CA PHE A 11 0.24 -0.89 -5.87
C PHE A 11 1.43 -1.79 -5.51
N GLN A 12 2.61 -1.44 -6.00
CA GLN A 12 3.85 -2.15 -5.73
C GLN A 12 4.92 -1.14 -5.30
N SER A 13 5.11 -1.05 -3.98
CA SER A 13 6.06 -0.15 -3.32
C SER A 13 7.46 -0.74 -3.16
N GLN A 14 7.56 -2.07 -3.00
CA GLN A 14 8.78 -2.77 -2.66
C GLN A 14 9.58 -3.21 -3.89
N ALA A 15 10.91 -3.08 -3.83
CA ALA A 15 11.80 -3.70 -4.79
C ALA A 15 11.91 -5.21 -4.52
N CYS A 16 11.72 -6.04 -5.54
CA CYS A 16 11.83 -7.48 -5.40
C CYS A 16 13.31 -7.89 -5.42
N LEU A 17 13.90 -8.14 -4.25
CA LEU A 17 15.31 -8.50 -4.13
C LEU A 17 15.58 -9.95 -4.58
N ASN A 18 14.58 -10.84 -4.47
CA ASN A 18 14.66 -12.23 -4.94
C ASN A 18 13.26 -12.71 -5.38
N GLY A 19 13.15 -13.21 -6.61
CA GLY A 19 11.89 -13.71 -7.19
C GLY A 19 10.99 -12.62 -7.78
N THR A 20 9.75 -12.99 -8.14
CA THR A 20 8.74 -12.10 -8.74
C THR A 20 7.96 -11.34 -7.65
N SER A 21 7.74 -10.04 -7.86
CA SER A 21 6.97 -9.21 -6.92
C SER A 21 5.50 -9.58 -6.91
N CYS A 22 4.97 -9.77 -5.70
CA CYS A 22 3.53 -9.87 -5.47
C CYS A 22 2.98 -8.46 -5.18
N PRO A 23 2.18 -7.86 -6.10
CA PRO A 23 1.58 -6.56 -5.89
C PRO A 23 0.53 -6.61 -4.79
N THR A 24 0.47 -5.56 -3.96
CA THR A 24 -0.53 -5.47 -2.92
C THR A 24 -1.81 -4.82 -3.45
N LYS A 25 -2.94 -5.49 -3.16
CA LYS A 25 -4.27 -5.04 -3.53
C LYS A 25 -4.92 -4.32 -2.35
N TYR A 26 -5.14 -3.03 -2.51
CA TYR A 26 -5.88 -2.19 -1.55
C TYR A 26 -7.32 -2.04 -2.00
N LYS A 27 -8.22 -2.08 -1.01
CA LYS A 27 -9.65 -1.79 -1.19
C LYS A 27 -10.00 -0.65 -0.26
N VAL A 28 -10.50 0.45 -0.81
CA VAL A 28 -11.06 1.52 0.02
C VAL A 28 -12.51 1.17 0.31
N LEU A 29 -12.82 0.94 1.58
CA LEU A 29 -14.17 0.58 2.03
C LEU A 29 -15.04 1.80 2.30
N LYS A 30 -14.42 2.91 2.70
CA LYS A 30 -15.08 4.16 3.06
C LYS A 30 -14.13 5.31 2.77
N ASP A 31 -14.60 6.30 2.04
CA ASP A 31 -13.89 7.55 1.78
C ASP A 31 -14.83 8.71 2.16
N GLU A 32 -14.38 9.57 3.08
CA GLU A 32 -15.07 10.79 3.50
C GLU A 32 -14.29 12.05 3.09
N THR A 33 -13.06 11.87 2.59
CA THR A 33 -12.09 12.94 2.39
C THR A 33 -12.00 13.38 0.92
N ASN A 34 -12.74 12.72 0.02
CA ASN A 34 -12.81 13.00 -1.42
C ASN A 34 -11.42 13.12 -2.06
N HIS A 35 -10.48 12.25 -1.66
CA HIS A 35 -9.14 12.27 -2.22
C HIS A 35 -9.11 11.68 -3.63
N THR A 36 -8.28 12.27 -4.49
CA THR A 36 -8.07 11.75 -5.84
C THR A 36 -7.30 10.43 -5.76
N VAL A 37 -7.33 9.67 -6.85
CA VAL A 37 -6.55 8.42 -6.95
C VAL A 37 -5.06 8.64 -6.79
N ASP A 38 -4.55 9.76 -7.29
CA ASP A 38 -3.14 10.14 -7.18
C ASP A 38 -2.74 10.45 -5.73
N ASP A 39 -3.58 11.19 -5.00
CA ASP A 39 -3.38 11.48 -3.57
C ASP A 39 -3.27 10.20 -2.75
N HIS A 40 -4.15 9.23 -2.99
CA HIS A 40 -4.09 7.93 -2.34
C HIS A 40 -2.82 7.15 -2.66
N GLN A 41 -2.32 7.22 -3.90
CA GLN A 41 -1.06 6.58 -4.28
C GLN A 41 0.14 7.24 -3.59
N ASN A 42 0.14 8.58 -3.48
CA ASN A 42 1.20 9.33 -2.81
C ASN A 42 1.22 9.08 -1.29
N ILE A 43 0.07 9.10 -0.63
CA ILE A 43 -0.05 8.78 0.81
C ILE A 43 0.37 7.33 1.07
N ALA A 44 -0.07 6.39 0.23
CA ALA A 44 0.34 5.00 0.37
C ALA A 44 1.87 4.88 0.29
N ASN A 45 2.49 5.52 -0.70
CA ASN A 45 3.94 5.56 -0.86
C ASN A 45 4.68 6.12 0.36
N SER A 46 4.22 7.24 0.92
CA SER A 46 4.86 7.81 2.11
C SER A 46 4.79 6.82 3.28
N VAL A 47 3.62 6.25 3.54
CA VAL A 47 3.42 5.30 4.65
C VAL A 47 4.30 4.05 4.53
N TYR A 48 4.51 3.47 3.34
CA TYR A 48 5.41 2.30 3.18
C TYR A 48 6.88 2.61 3.44
N SER A 49 7.29 3.86 3.22
CA SER A 49 8.67 4.32 3.42
C SER A 49 8.99 4.67 4.88
N GLU A 50 7.98 4.81 5.73
CA GLU A 50 8.11 5.21 7.14
C GLU A 50 8.54 4.06 8.08
N PHE A 51 8.83 2.87 7.57
CA PHE A 51 9.22 1.75 8.41
C PHE A 51 10.62 1.90 9.01
N GLN A 52 10.70 2.25 10.29
CA GLN A 52 11.96 2.61 10.96
C GLN A 52 12.95 1.46 11.13
N ARG A 53 12.51 0.20 11.09
CA ARG A 53 13.40 -0.97 11.31
C ARG A 53 14.11 -1.44 10.05
N ALA A 54 13.66 -1.03 8.86
CA ALA A 54 14.35 -1.37 7.62
C ALA A 54 14.31 -0.19 6.63
N THR A 55 15.44 0.13 6.03
CA THR A 55 15.60 1.20 5.02
C THR A 55 15.01 0.83 3.65
N LYS A 56 14.12 -0.16 3.60
CA LYS A 56 13.49 -0.66 2.38
C LYS A 56 11.98 -0.42 2.46
N SER A 57 11.41 -0.01 1.33
CA SER A 57 9.98 0.10 1.20
C SER A 57 9.33 -1.28 1.34
N LEU A 58 8.31 -1.37 2.20
CA LEU A 58 7.56 -2.60 2.46
C LEU A 58 6.40 -2.72 1.47
N GLY A 59 6.05 -3.95 1.07
CA GLY A 59 4.89 -4.20 0.22
C GLY A 59 3.54 -3.96 0.92
N ILE A 60 3.52 -4.00 2.26
CA ILE A 60 2.33 -3.87 3.11
C ILE A 60 2.47 -2.60 3.95
N ALA A 61 1.36 -1.96 4.31
CA ALA A 61 1.37 -0.70 5.04
C ALA A 61 2.08 -0.86 6.38
N THR A 62 2.99 0.06 6.69
CA THR A 62 3.77 0.10 7.93
C THR A 62 2.93 -0.13 9.20
N PRO A 63 1.76 0.54 9.40
CA PRO A 63 0.91 0.25 10.56
C PRO A 63 0.34 -1.17 10.56
N THR A 64 -0.06 -1.71 9.41
CA THR A 64 -0.56 -3.10 9.31
C THR A 64 0.55 -4.10 9.61
N TYR A 65 1.78 -3.81 9.19
CA TYR A 65 2.94 -4.64 9.51
C TYR A 65 3.23 -4.62 11.02
N TYR A 66 3.15 -3.45 11.68
CA TYR A 66 3.26 -3.37 13.13
C TYR A 66 2.13 -4.13 13.84
N ALA A 67 0.89 -4.02 13.38
CA ALA A 67 -0.24 -4.75 13.96
C ALA A 67 -0.10 -6.28 13.85
N ASN A 68 0.59 -6.78 12.82
CA ASN A 68 0.89 -8.20 12.69
C ASN A 68 2.08 -8.66 13.56
N LEU A 69 2.95 -7.74 13.98
CA LEU A 69 4.07 -8.04 14.87
C LEU A 69 3.69 -7.99 16.36
N LEU A 70 2.62 -7.27 16.70
CA LEU A 70 2.01 -7.25 18.03
C LEU A 70 1.24 -8.54 18.29
#